data_AF-A0A3L6PN45-F1
#
_entry.id   AF-A0A3L6PN45-F1
#
_cell.length_a   1.000
_cell.length_b   1.000
_cell.length_c   1.000
_cell.angle_alpha   90.00
_cell.angle_beta   90.00
_cell.angle_gamma   90.00
#
_symmetry.space_group_name_H-M   'P 1'
#
loop_
_entity.id
_entity.type
_entity.pdbx_description
1 polymer ?
#
loop_
_entity_poly.entity_id
_entity_poly.type
_entity_poly.pdbx_seq_one_letter_code
_entity_poly.pdbx_strand_id
1 'polypeptide(L)'
;MMQGGGGDDDETAAAAGGLVDHHRRQRQQQQPPMMEIGWPTDVRHVAHVTFDRFHGFRGVPEDLQPEVEVRGAPSASKTVFGVSTESMQCSYDARGNSVPTILLHLQRRLYDQGGLATEGIFRITAEAAQEQRARDQLNTSGVVPDAVDVHCLAGLIKAWFRELPGGLLDALPADEVMRCQTEDDCARLCATRLTPPKAALLDWAVNLMADVAREEKANKMGTRNVAMVFAPNMTQSVDPLTALKYAVQVMNLLNMLIERALKKHQPSPPDHPSSSSSSAAAARP
;
A
#
# COMPACT_ATOMS: atom_id res chain seq x y z
N MET A 1 -32.82 -93.13 3.76
CA MET A 1 -33.64 -93.39 4.97
C MET A 1 -32.98 -92.59 6.08
N MET A 2 -33.44 -91.37 6.36
CA MET A 2 -34.53 -90.98 7.26
C MET A 2 -34.14 -91.03 8.76
N GLN A 3 -34.33 -89.87 9.40
CA GLN A 3 -34.42 -89.56 10.85
C GLN A 3 -33.07 -89.34 11.57
N GLY A 4 -32.85 -88.30 12.40
CA GLY A 4 -33.70 -87.24 12.95
C GLY A 4 -33.36 -87.00 14.43
N GLY A 5 -33.36 -85.73 14.89
CA GLY A 5 -33.62 -85.35 16.28
C GLY A 5 -32.41 -85.01 17.17
N GLY A 6 -32.52 -83.91 17.92
CA GLY A 6 -31.49 -83.32 18.79
C GLY A 6 -31.44 -83.89 20.22
N GLY A 7 -30.69 -83.22 21.10
CA GLY A 7 -30.61 -83.52 22.52
C GLY A 7 -29.27 -83.13 23.14
N ASP A 8 -29.29 -82.09 23.98
CA ASP A 8 -28.20 -81.56 24.79
C ASP A 8 -27.79 -82.48 25.96
N ASP A 9 -26.68 -82.09 26.60
CA ASP A 9 -26.18 -82.44 27.94
C ASP A 9 -25.39 -83.75 28.08
N ASP A 10 -24.07 -83.61 28.30
CA ASP A 10 -23.41 -83.88 29.61
C ASP A 10 -21.89 -83.95 29.37
N GLU A 11 -21.15 -82.89 29.74
CA GLU A 11 -19.67 -82.95 29.78
C GLU A 11 -19.18 -82.63 31.19
N THR A 12 -18.69 -83.71 31.82
CA THR A 12 -18.11 -83.73 33.15
C THR A 12 -16.60 -83.49 33.08
N ALA A 13 -16.13 -82.67 34.04
CA ALA A 13 -14.83 -82.73 34.70
C ALA A 13 -13.54 -82.34 33.96
N ALA A 14 -12.88 -81.29 34.47
CA ALA A 14 -11.50 -81.40 34.96
C ALA A 14 -11.10 -80.24 35.88
N ALA A 15 -10.42 -80.62 36.96
CA ALA A 15 -9.95 -79.84 38.09
C ALA A 15 -8.89 -78.76 37.75
N ALA A 16 -8.85 -77.69 38.53
CA ALA A 16 -7.69 -77.34 39.38
C ALA A 16 -7.91 -75.97 40.04
N GLY A 17 -8.11 -75.98 41.37
CA GLY A 17 -8.06 -74.79 42.22
C GLY A 17 -6.75 -74.73 42.99
N GLY A 18 -6.32 -73.50 43.31
CA GLY A 18 -5.30 -73.18 44.31
C GLY A 18 -4.09 -72.47 43.71
N LEU A 19 -4.04 -71.14 43.71
CA LEU A 19 -3.69 -70.25 44.83
C LEU A 19 -2.20 -69.82 44.73
N VAL A 20 -2.01 -68.53 44.38
CA VAL A 20 -0.97 -67.56 44.84
C VAL A 20 0.51 -68.00 44.84
N ASP A 21 1.49 -67.26 44.32
CA ASP A 21 1.79 -65.88 44.65
C ASP A 21 2.97 -65.33 43.80
N HIS A 22 2.96 -64.01 43.62
CA HIS A 22 4.11 -63.11 43.39
C HIS A 22 5.16 -63.46 42.31
N HIS A 23 4.97 -62.95 41.08
CA HIS A 23 5.98 -62.17 40.31
C HIS A 23 5.43 -61.66 38.97
N ARG A 24 4.33 -60.88 38.98
CA ARG A 24 3.88 -60.11 37.81
C ARG A 24 4.01 -58.62 38.11
N ARG A 25 5.20 -58.05 37.85
CA ARG A 25 5.39 -56.60 37.80
C ARG A 25 5.86 -56.18 36.41
N GLN A 26 5.13 -55.18 35.90
CA GLN A 26 5.45 -54.29 34.76
C GLN A 26 5.15 -54.81 33.35
N ARG A 27 3.85 -54.88 33.03
CA ARG A 27 3.35 -54.24 31.81
C ARG A 27 2.26 -53.27 32.23
N GLN A 28 2.61 -51.99 32.35
CA GLN A 28 1.62 -50.91 32.43
C GLN A 28 0.80 -50.95 31.14
N GLN A 29 -0.44 -51.43 31.24
CA GLN A 29 -1.47 -51.12 30.25
C GLN A 29 -1.80 -49.65 30.45
N GLN A 30 -1.16 -48.76 29.69
CA GLN A 30 -1.68 -47.42 29.50
C GLN A 30 -2.95 -47.56 28.66
N GLN A 31 -4.11 -47.50 29.32
CA GLN A 31 -5.37 -47.29 28.63
C GLN A 31 -5.27 -45.93 27.91
N PRO A 32 -5.75 -45.80 26.66
CA PRO A 32 -5.84 -44.49 26.03
C PRO A 32 -6.76 -43.61 26.90
N PRO A 33 -6.43 -42.32 27.11
CA PRO A 33 -7.26 -41.47 27.94
C PRO A 33 -8.67 -41.44 27.34
N MET A 34 -9.64 -41.78 28.18
CA MET A 34 -11.06 -41.72 27.86
C MET A 34 -11.41 -40.28 27.47
N MET A 35 -11.89 -40.08 26.25
CA MET A 35 -12.27 -38.75 25.78
C MET A 35 -13.59 -38.38 26.48
N GLU A 36 -13.51 -37.64 27.58
CA GLU A 36 -14.68 -37.12 28.29
C GLU A 36 -15.30 -35.98 27.46
N ILE A 37 -16.38 -36.28 26.75
CA ILE A 37 -17.16 -35.29 26.02
C ILE A 37 -18.01 -34.52 27.05
N GLY A 38 -17.69 -33.26 27.29
CA GLY A 38 -18.44 -32.37 28.19
C GLY A 38 -19.84 -32.01 27.67
N TRP A 39 -20.62 -31.34 28.51
CA TRP A 39 -21.97 -30.87 28.14
C TRP A 39 -21.90 -29.82 27.01
N PRO A 40 -22.92 -29.68 26.14
CA PRO A 40 -22.90 -28.71 25.02
C PRO A 40 -22.68 -27.25 25.43
N THR A 41 -22.94 -26.92 26.69
CA THR A 41 -22.72 -25.59 27.29
C THR A 41 -21.35 -25.42 27.92
N ASP A 42 -20.56 -26.49 28.05
CA ASP A 42 -19.23 -26.50 28.67
C ASP A 42 -18.14 -26.18 27.63
N VAL A 43 -18.35 -25.08 26.90
CA VAL A 43 -17.43 -24.57 25.89
C VAL A 43 -16.53 -23.52 26.56
N ARG A 44 -15.27 -23.87 26.79
CA ARG A 44 -14.25 -22.91 27.23
C ARG A 44 -13.76 -22.11 26.02
N HIS A 45 -14.00 -20.80 26.03
CA HIS A 45 -13.35 -19.88 25.11
C HIS A 45 -11.91 -19.65 25.55
N VAL A 46 -11.00 -20.53 25.11
CA VAL A 46 -9.61 -20.55 25.59
C VAL A 46 -8.77 -19.42 25.00
N ALA A 47 -9.26 -18.76 23.94
CA ALA A 47 -8.61 -17.59 23.37
C ALA A 47 -9.58 -16.69 22.60
N HIS A 48 -9.31 -15.39 22.64
CA HIS A 48 -9.93 -14.41 21.77
C HIS A 48 -8.92 -14.01 20.70
N VAL A 49 -9.05 -14.63 19.52
CA VAL A 49 -8.20 -14.33 18.38
C VAL A 49 -8.80 -13.15 17.62
N THR A 50 -8.00 -12.10 17.45
CA THR A 50 -8.34 -10.97 16.58
C THR A 50 -7.43 -10.99 15.36
N PHE A 51 -7.95 -10.55 14.22
CA PHE A 51 -7.11 -10.32 13.06
C PHE A 51 -6.75 -8.84 12.98
N ASP A 52 -5.47 -8.54 13.12
CA ASP A 52 -4.87 -7.24 12.87
C ASP A 52 -4.29 -7.22 11.45
N ARG A 53 -4.72 -6.25 10.63
CA ARG A 53 -4.31 -6.16 9.23
C ARG A 53 -2.79 -6.01 9.05
N PHE A 54 -2.09 -5.42 10.00
CA PHE A 54 -0.66 -5.14 9.92
C PHE A 54 0.19 -6.20 10.64
N HIS A 55 -0.39 -6.94 11.58
CA HIS A 55 0.33 -7.87 12.46
C HIS A 55 -0.21 -9.31 12.39
N GLY A 56 -1.17 -9.59 11.51
CA GLY A 56 -1.79 -10.91 11.40
C GLY A 56 -2.71 -11.24 12.57
N PHE A 57 -2.86 -12.53 12.87
CA PHE A 57 -3.69 -12.98 13.98
C PHE A 57 -3.00 -12.67 15.32
N ARG A 58 -3.67 -11.88 16.17
CA ARG A 58 -3.27 -11.56 17.54
C ARG A 58 -4.10 -12.38 18.53
N GLY A 59 -3.48 -12.78 19.64
CA GLY A 59 -4.14 -13.58 20.66
C GLY A 59 -4.27 -15.06 20.32
N VAL A 60 -3.46 -15.57 19.37
CA VAL A 60 -3.38 -17.00 19.07
C VAL A 60 -2.57 -17.70 20.16
N PRO A 61 -3.14 -18.71 20.85
CA PRO A 61 -2.41 -19.54 21.83
C PRO A 61 -1.13 -20.14 21.24
N GLU A 62 -0.08 -20.24 22.05
CA GLU A 62 1.23 -20.73 21.62
C GLU A 62 1.19 -22.14 21.00
N ASP A 63 0.25 -22.99 21.42
CA ASP A 63 -0.02 -24.32 20.88
C ASP A 63 -0.72 -24.31 19.50
N LEU A 64 -1.35 -23.20 19.14
CA LEU A 64 -2.01 -22.98 17.85
C LEU A 64 -1.22 -22.02 16.94
N GLN A 65 -0.07 -21.52 17.40
CA GLN A 65 0.84 -20.77 16.55
C GLN A 65 1.46 -21.74 15.54
N PRO A 66 1.29 -21.54 14.23
CA PRO A 66 1.91 -22.40 13.24
C PRO A 66 3.44 -22.34 13.40
N GLU A 67 4.07 -23.49 13.60
CA GLU A 67 5.53 -23.66 13.82
C GLU A 67 6.37 -23.35 12.55
N VAL A 68 5.71 -22.86 11.50
CA VAL A 68 6.35 -22.32 10.30
C VAL A 68 6.32 -20.81 10.46
N GLU A 69 7.49 -20.18 10.57
CA GLU A 69 7.66 -18.74 10.39
C GLU A 69 6.73 -18.29 9.27
N VAL A 70 5.68 -17.54 9.62
CA VAL A 70 4.70 -17.07 8.65
C VAL A 70 5.40 -16.03 7.78
N ARG A 71 6.15 -16.49 6.78
CA ARG A 71 6.40 -15.75 5.55
C ARG A 71 5.04 -15.54 4.92
N GLY A 72 4.38 -14.47 5.39
CA GLY A 72 3.04 -13.99 5.06
C GLY A 72 2.16 -15.02 4.36
N ALA A 73 1.24 -15.64 5.11
CA ALA A 73 0.11 -16.38 4.54
C ALA A 73 -0.40 -15.61 3.30
N PRO A 74 -0.63 -16.29 2.16
CA PRO A 74 -1.08 -15.62 0.95
C PRO A 74 -2.50 -15.12 1.19
N SER A 75 -2.61 -13.90 1.71
CA SER A 75 -3.86 -13.15 1.72
C SER A 75 -4.29 -13.06 0.26
N ALA A 76 -5.48 -13.57 -0.05
CA ALA A 76 -6.09 -13.37 -1.36
C ALA A 76 -6.09 -11.86 -1.66
N SER A 77 -5.32 -11.49 -2.68
CA SER A 77 -4.91 -10.13 -3.09
C SER A 77 -3.85 -9.42 -2.23
N LYS A 78 -2.57 -9.80 -2.41
CA LYS A 78 -1.46 -8.82 -2.40
C LYS A 78 -1.47 -8.00 -3.70
N THR A 79 -2.54 -7.25 -3.95
CA THR A 79 -2.59 -6.32 -5.09
C THR A 79 -2.10 -4.96 -4.62
N VAL A 80 -1.01 -4.48 -5.23
CA VAL A 80 -0.42 -3.16 -4.88
C VAL A 80 -1.15 -2.01 -5.58
N PHE A 81 -1.92 -2.33 -6.63
CA PHE A 81 -2.74 -1.42 -7.40
C PHE A 81 -4.22 -1.67 -7.10
N GLY A 82 -5.08 -0.64 -7.27
CA GLY A 82 -6.53 -0.81 -7.10
C GLY A 82 -7.03 -0.84 -5.66
N VAL A 83 -6.18 -0.55 -4.68
CA VAL A 83 -6.55 -0.57 -3.25
C VAL A 83 -6.76 0.86 -2.74
N SER A 84 -7.73 1.06 -1.85
CA SER A 84 -7.96 2.35 -1.20
C SER A 84 -6.74 2.79 -0.37
N THR A 85 -6.48 4.10 -0.32
CA THR A 85 -5.41 4.70 0.50
C THR A 85 -5.52 4.34 1.98
N GLU A 86 -6.72 4.02 2.48
CA GLU A 86 -6.97 3.64 3.88
C GLU A 86 -6.53 2.20 4.21
N SER A 87 -6.36 1.36 3.19
CA SER A 87 -6.04 -0.06 3.36
C SER A 87 -4.62 -0.43 2.95
N MET A 88 -3.84 0.56 2.47
CA MET A 88 -2.46 0.36 2.06
C MET A 88 -1.46 0.61 3.20
N GLN A 89 -0.29 -0.01 3.08
CA GLN A 89 0.84 0.28 3.96
C GLN A 89 1.48 1.61 3.53
N CYS A 90 1.36 2.63 4.39
CA CYS A 90 1.99 3.93 4.17
C CYS A 90 3.30 4.07 4.95
N SER A 91 4.18 4.92 4.42
CA SER A 91 5.38 5.41 5.09
C SER A 91 5.45 6.93 4.88
N TYR A 92 6.49 7.57 5.42
CA TYR A 92 6.63 9.03 5.38
C TYR A 92 7.71 9.45 4.38
N ASP A 93 7.41 10.44 3.55
CA ASP A 93 8.42 11.11 2.76
C ASP A 93 9.27 12.06 3.62
N ALA A 94 10.28 12.71 3.02
CA ALA A 94 11.14 13.66 3.71
C ALA A 94 10.41 14.93 4.22
N ARG A 95 9.15 15.13 3.84
CA ARG A 95 8.30 16.28 4.21
C ARG A 95 7.25 15.92 5.24
N GLY A 96 7.19 14.65 5.65
CA GLY A 96 6.19 14.16 6.60
C GLY A 96 4.84 13.80 5.97
N ASN A 97 4.75 13.71 4.65
CA ASN A 97 3.56 13.21 3.98
C ASN A 97 3.44 11.70 4.18
N SER A 98 2.27 11.24 4.63
CA SER A 98 1.95 9.81 4.68
C SER A 98 1.55 9.33 3.28
N VAL A 99 2.39 8.48 2.68
CA VAL A 99 2.29 8.05 1.29
C VAL A 99 2.39 6.52 1.20
N PRO A 100 1.61 5.86 0.33
CA PRO A 100 1.75 4.43 0.06
C PRO A 100 3.21 4.05 -0.23
N THR A 101 3.71 3.08 0.52
CA THR A 101 5.14 2.71 0.53
C THR A 101 5.65 2.36 -0.87
N ILE A 102 4.82 1.75 -1.71
CA ILE A 102 5.15 1.45 -3.10
C ILE A 102 5.53 2.68 -3.92
N LEU A 103 4.82 3.80 -3.75
CA LEU A 103 5.07 5.02 -4.52
C LEU A 103 6.43 5.62 -4.16
N LEU A 104 6.80 5.58 -2.88
CA LEU A 104 8.12 6.00 -2.42
C LEU A 104 9.23 5.14 -3.03
N HIS A 105 9.02 3.82 -3.12
CA HIS A 105 9.99 2.92 -3.76
C HIS A 105 10.12 3.20 -5.26
N LEU A 106 9.00 3.36 -5.97
CA LEU A 106 8.99 3.68 -7.40
C LEU A 106 9.68 5.02 -7.68
N GLN A 107 9.37 6.06 -6.89
CA GLN A 107 10.00 7.37 -7.00
C GLN A 107 11.50 7.29 -6.74
N ARG A 108 11.92 6.64 -5.65
CA ARG A 108 13.34 6.48 -5.34
C ARG A 108 14.08 5.81 -6.49
N ARG A 109 13.53 4.71 -7.02
CA ARG A 109 14.13 4.00 -8.15
C ARG A 109 14.16 4.81 -9.44
N LEU A 110 13.15 5.65 -9.66
CA LEU A 110 13.14 6.61 -10.76
C LEU A 110 14.27 7.64 -10.61
N TYR A 111 14.49 8.15 -9.40
CA TYR A 111 15.52 9.17 -9.13
C TYR A 111 16.92 8.58 -9.21
N ASP A 112 17.14 7.42 -8.58
CA ASP A 112 18.43 6.72 -8.55
C ASP A 112 18.93 6.35 -9.97
N GLN A 113 18.01 6.14 -10.92
CA GLN A 113 18.32 5.84 -12.32
C GLN A 113 18.41 7.07 -13.23
N GLY A 114 18.38 8.29 -12.68
CA GLY A 114 18.44 9.53 -13.47
C GLY A 114 17.16 9.84 -14.26
N GLY A 115 16.02 9.29 -13.84
CA GLY A 115 14.73 9.47 -14.51
C GLY A 115 14.30 10.94 -14.60
N LEU A 116 14.70 11.80 -13.65
CA LEU A 116 14.40 13.24 -13.69
C LEU A 116 15.03 13.95 -14.90
N ALA A 117 16.19 13.50 -15.38
CA ALA A 117 16.88 14.08 -16.53
C ALA A 117 16.50 13.40 -17.87
N THR A 118 15.72 12.32 -17.82
CA THR A 118 15.38 11.51 -19.00
C THR A 118 14.36 12.23 -19.88
N GLU A 119 14.66 12.38 -21.18
CA GLU A 119 13.78 13.04 -22.14
C GLU A 119 12.39 12.39 -22.21
N GLY A 120 11.34 13.21 -22.09
CA GLY A 120 9.96 12.76 -22.19
C GLY A 120 9.51 11.86 -21.04
N ILE A 121 10.16 11.91 -19.87
CA ILE A 121 9.72 11.17 -18.68
C ILE A 121 8.24 11.45 -18.37
N PHE A 122 7.49 10.42 -17.95
CA PHE A 122 6.02 10.41 -17.82
C PHE A 122 5.20 10.60 -19.13
N ARG A 123 5.78 11.13 -20.21
CA ARG A 123 5.10 11.25 -21.51
C ARG A 123 5.25 9.99 -22.36
N ILE A 124 6.47 9.46 -22.44
CA ILE A 124 6.77 8.24 -23.21
C ILE A 124 6.21 7.04 -22.46
N THR A 125 5.48 6.18 -23.17
CA THR A 125 4.94 4.92 -22.65
C THR A 125 5.96 3.81 -22.89
N ALA A 126 6.26 3.05 -21.84
CA ALA A 126 7.11 1.87 -21.96
C ALA A 126 6.38 0.72 -22.67
N GLU A 127 7.10 -0.34 -22.98
CA GLU A 127 6.51 -1.54 -23.56
C GLU A 127 5.52 -2.20 -22.57
N ALA A 128 4.29 -2.47 -23.02
CA ALA A 128 3.23 -3.02 -22.17
C ALA A 128 3.63 -4.34 -21.48
N ALA A 129 4.41 -5.18 -22.17
CA ALA A 129 4.93 -6.43 -21.62
C ALA A 129 5.94 -6.20 -20.48
N GLN A 130 6.69 -5.10 -20.50
CA GLN A 130 7.60 -4.73 -19.41
C GLN A 130 6.82 -4.20 -18.22
N GLU A 131 5.83 -3.33 -18.46
CA GLU A 131 4.96 -2.80 -17.41
C GLU A 131 4.19 -3.91 -16.68
N GLN A 132 3.63 -4.87 -17.43
CA GLN A 132 2.95 -6.02 -16.85
C GLN A 132 3.88 -6.91 -16.03
N ARG A 133 5.08 -7.21 -16.53
CA ARG A 133 6.08 -8.00 -15.77
C ARG A 133 6.49 -7.32 -14.48
N ALA A 134 6.71 -6.00 -14.51
CA ALA A 134 7.05 -5.23 -13.31
C ALA A 134 5.88 -5.24 -12.32
N ARG A 135 4.65 -5.10 -12.80
CA ARG A 135 3.42 -5.18 -11.98
C ARG A 135 3.26 -6.53 -11.29
N ASP A 136 3.46 -7.63 -12.01
CA ASP A 136 3.35 -8.99 -11.44
C ASP A 136 4.39 -9.23 -10.35
N GLN A 137 5.61 -8.74 -10.55
CA GLN A 137 6.68 -8.80 -9.55
C GLN A 137 6.38 -7.93 -8.33
N LEU A 138 5.79 -6.75 -8.52
CA LEU A 138 5.33 -5.90 -7.42
C LEU A 138 4.25 -6.58 -6.58
N ASN A 139 3.26 -7.21 -7.22
CA ASN A 139 2.19 -7.93 -6.51
C ASN A 139 2.73 -9.16 -5.75
N THR A 140 3.75 -9.84 -6.29
CA THR A 140 4.30 -11.05 -5.69
C THR A 140 5.29 -10.75 -4.55
N SER A 141 6.22 -9.83 -4.78
CA SER A 141 7.36 -9.56 -3.89
C SER A 141 7.22 -8.29 -3.05
N GLY A 142 6.38 -7.34 -3.47
CA GLY A 142 6.30 -6.00 -2.88
C GLY A 142 7.51 -5.11 -3.17
N VAL A 143 8.46 -5.57 -4.00
CA VAL A 143 9.74 -4.88 -4.28
C VAL A 143 9.82 -4.49 -5.74
N VAL A 144 10.27 -3.26 -6.01
CA VAL A 144 10.51 -2.76 -7.37
C VAL A 144 11.72 -3.49 -7.98
N PRO A 145 11.60 -4.16 -9.14
CA PRO A 145 12.72 -4.90 -9.72
C PRO A 145 13.86 -3.99 -10.19
N ASP A 146 15.11 -4.47 -10.16
CA ASP A 146 16.29 -3.63 -10.45
C ASP A 146 16.42 -3.22 -11.91
N ALA A 147 16.02 -4.07 -12.85
CA ALA A 147 16.16 -3.85 -14.29
C ALA A 147 14.96 -3.17 -14.97
N VAL A 148 14.15 -2.41 -14.21
CA VAL A 148 12.97 -1.72 -14.76
C VAL A 148 13.37 -0.37 -15.34
N ASP A 149 13.03 -0.18 -16.62
CA ASP A 149 13.23 1.07 -17.36
C ASP A 149 12.53 2.26 -16.69
N VAL A 150 13.12 3.45 -16.83
CA VAL A 150 12.61 4.69 -16.20
C VAL A 150 11.24 5.11 -16.72
N HIS A 151 10.94 4.90 -18.01
CA HIS A 151 9.60 5.15 -18.55
C HIS A 151 8.60 4.13 -18.04
N CYS A 152 9.03 2.89 -17.78
CA CYS A 152 8.19 1.88 -17.14
C CYS A 152 7.89 2.26 -15.68
N LEU A 153 8.88 2.73 -14.91
CA LEU A 153 8.66 3.24 -13.55
C LEU A 153 7.67 4.41 -13.52
N ALA A 154 7.84 5.37 -14.45
CA ALA A 154 6.92 6.49 -14.61
C ALA A 154 5.50 6.04 -15.00
N GLY A 155 5.40 5.02 -15.87
CA GLY A 155 4.14 4.36 -16.25
C GLY A 155 3.43 3.76 -15.04
N LEU A 156 4.15 3.00 -14.22
CA LEU A 156 3.61 2.37 -13.00
C LEU A 156 3.11 3.40 -11.98
N ILE A 157 3.83 4.51 -11.77
CA ILE A 157 3.36 5.60 -10.89
C ILE A 157 2.03 6.17 -11.40
N LYS A 158 1.92 6.45 -12.70
CA LYS A 158 0.66 6.94 -13.30
C LYS A 158 -0.46 5.91 -13.19
N ALA A 159 -0.16 4.64 -13.48
CA ALA A 159 -1.12 3.55 -13.39
C ALA A 159 -1.67 3.39 -11.96
N TRP A 160 -0.81 3.56 -10.95
CA TRP A 160 -1.23 3.52 -9.56
C TRP A 160 -2.29 4.58 -9.24
N PHE A 161 -2.12 5.83 -9.69
CA PHE A 161 -3.14 6.87 -9.50
C PHE A 161 -4.41 6.58 -10.29
N ARG A 162 -4.27 6.12 -11.54
CA ARG A 162 -5.40 5.80 -12.42
C ARG A 162 -6.26 4.68 -11.87
N GLU A 163 -5.69 3.76 -11.10
CA GLU A 163 -6.42 2.64 -10.53
C GLU A 163 -6.87 2.90 -9.10
N LEU A 164 -6.57 4.07 -8.54
CA LEU A 164 -7.02 4.42 -7.20
C LEU A 164 -8.56 4.49 -7.17
N PRO A 165 -9.23 3.71 -6.29
CA PRO A 165 -10.69 3.73 -6.20
C PRO A 165 -11.24 5.13 -5.93
N GLY A 166 -12.13 5.58 -6.81
CA GLY A 166 -12.76 6.90 -6.73
C GLY A 166 -11.80 8.08 -6.93
N GLY A 167 -10.65 7.86 -7.59
CA GLY A 167 -9.70 8.90 -7.99
C GLY A 167 -9.07 9.70 -6.84
N LEU A 168 -7.96 10.36 -7.13
CA LEU A 168 -7.38 11.28 -6.14
C LEU A 168 -8.19 12.57 -6.08
N LEU A 169 -8.56 13.09 -7.26
CA LEU A 169 -9.18 14.40 -7.39
C LEU A 169 -10.71 14.36 -7.57
N ASP A 170 -11.34 13.19 -7.72
CA ASP A 170 -12.81 13.10 -7.87
C ASP A 170 -13.57 13.58 -6.63
N ALA A 171 -12.90 13.67 -5.47
CA ALA A 171 -13.46 14.29 -4.27
C ALA A 171 -13.65 15.82 -4.41
N LEU A 172 -13.05 16.44 -5.44
CA LEU A 172 -13.17 17.87 -5.70
C LEU A 172 -14.37 18.15 -6.61
N PRO A 173 -15.38 18.92 -6.15
CA PRO A 173 -16.51 19.31 -6.97
C PRO A 173 -16.06 20.08 -8.21
N ALA A 174 -16.59 19.72 -9.39
CA ALA A 174 -16.18 20.32 -10.65
C ALA A 174 -16.41 21.85 -10.70
N ASP A 175 -17.51 22.33 -10.11
CA ASP A 175 -17.83 23.75 -10.03
C ASP A 175 -16.85 24.53 -9.13
N GLU A 176 -16.31 23.90 -8.09
CA GLU A 176 -15.29 24.50 -7.21
C GLU A 176 -13.93 24.57 -7.88
N VAL A 177 -13.53 23.52 -8.58
CA VAL A 177 -12.29 23.51 -9.36
C VAL A 177 -12.35 24.60 -10.44
N MET A 178 -13.50 24.76 -11.12
CA MET A 178 -13.71 25.81 -12.13
C MET A 178 -13.64 27.24 -11.56
N ARG A 179 -13.90 27.43 -10.27
CA ARG A 179 -13.80 28.75 -9.61
C ARG A 179 -12.39 29.10 -9.17
N CYS A 180 -11.46 28.16 -9.18
CA CYS A 180 -10.07 28.43 -8.82
C CYS A 180 -9.38 29.26 -9.91
N GLN A 181 -8.90 30.45 -9.56
CA GLN A 181 -8.20 31.35 -10.49
C GLN A 181 -6.73 31.54 -10.12
N THR A 182 -6.35 31.18 -8.89
CA THR A 182 -5.01 31.35 -8.35
C THR A 182 -4.46 30.06 -7.75
N GLU A 183 -3.14 30.01 -7.60
CA GLU A 183 -2.42 28.94 -6.90
C GLU A 183 -2.89 28.76 -5.44
N ASP A 184 -3.32 29.85 -4.79
CA ASP A 184 -3.84 29.84 -3.42
C ASP A 184 -5.28 29.32 -3.33
N ASP A 185 -6.12 29.60 -4.32
CA ASP A 185 -7.45 28.98 -4.41
C ASP A 185 -7.35 27.47 -4.55
N CYS A 186 -6.48 27.01 -5.44
CA CYS A 186 -6.27 25.58 -5.70
C CYS A 186 -5.81 24.83 -4.45
N ALA A 187 -4.81 25.36 -3.74
CA ALA A 187 -4.28 24.72 -2.54
C ALA A 187 -5.31 24.73 -1.40
N ARG A 188 -6.04 25.84 -1.20
CA ARG A 188 -7.12 25.92 -0.22
C ARG A 188 -8.24 24.93 -0.51
N LEU A 189 -8.65 24.81 -1.77
CA LEU A 189 -9.67 23.85 -2.19
C LEU A 189 -9.23 22.43 -1.84
N CYS A 190 -8.01 22.05 -2.22
CA CYS A 190 -7.47 20.72 -1.93
C CYS A 190 -7.40 20.46 -0.42
N ALA A 191 -6.92 21.42 0.37
CA ALA A 191 -6.83 21.29 1.82
C ALA A 191 -8.21 21.19 2.52
N THR A 192 -9.25 21.77 1.92
CA THR A 192 -10.61 21.78 2.51
C THR A 192 -11.41 20.54 2.11
N ARG A 193 -11.22 20.03 0.88
CA ARG A 193 -12.06 18.97 0.31
C ARG A 193 -11.43 17.58 0.36
N LEU A 194 -10.10 17.48 0.37
CA LEU A 194 -9.43 16.18 0.44
C LEU A 194 -9.29 15.73 1.90
N THR A 195 -9.46 14.43 2.12
CA THR A 195 -9.11 13.83 3.41
C THR A 195 -7.61 13.96 3.66
N PRO A 196 -7.13 13.96 4.93
CA PRO A 196 -5.70 14.11 5.22
C PRO A 196 -4.80 13.11 4.45
N PRO A 197 -5.16 11.83 4.29
CA PRO A 197 -4.38 10.90 3.46
C PRO A 197 -4.34 11.29 1.97
N LYS A 198 -5.47 11.72 1.38
CA LYS A 198 -5.52 12.16 -0.02
C LYS A 198 -4.75 13.48 -0.22
N ALA A 199 -4.82 14.39 0.74
CA ALA A 199 -4.07 15.65 0.71
C ALA A 199 -2.56 15.43 0.78
N ALA A 200 -2.08 14.56 1.69
CA ALA A 200 -0.67 14.20 1.80
C ALA A 200 -0.15 13.52 0.52
N LEU A 201 -0.96 12.62 -0.06
CA LEU A 201 -0.65 11.96 -1.31
C LEU A 201 -0.60 12.95 -2.50
N LEU A 202 -1.51 13.92 -2.55
CA LEU A 202 -1.49 14.98 -3.56
C LEU A 202 -0.26 15.88 -3.40
N ASP A 203 0.08 16.29 -2.18
CA ASP A 203 1.29 17.09 -1.92
C ASP A 203 2.55 16.35 -2.40
N TRP A 204 2.68 15.06 -2.05
CA TRP A 204 3.76 14.24 -2.55
C TRP A 204 3.82 14.19 -4.08
N ALA A 205 2.67 13.96 -4.74
CA ALA A 205 2.59 13.91 -6.20
C ALA A 205 2.96 15.25 -6.85
N VAL A 206 2.49 16.37 -6.30
CA VAL A 206 2.81 17.72 -6.78
C VAL A 206 4.31 18.00 -6.65
N ASN A 207 4.95 17.55 -5.56
CA ASN A 207 6.39 17.69 -5.40
C ASN A 207 7.17 16.84 -6.42
N LEU A 208 6.75 15.59 -6.68
CA LEU A 208 7.33 14.77 -7.75
C LEU A 208 7.19 15.47 -9.12
N MET A 209 6.02 16.02 -9.43
CA MET A 209 5.79 16.74 -10.68
C MET A 209 6.64 18.02 -10.78
N ALA A 210 6.83 18.74 -9.67
CA ALA A 210 7.70 19.89 -9.59
C ALA A 210 9.18 19.52 -9.77
N ASP A 211 9.63 18.39 -9.24
CA ASP A 211 10.99 17.89 -9.45
C ASP A 211 11.26 17.59 -10.92
N VAL A 212 10.30 16.98 -11.63
CA VAL A 212 10.38 16.77 -13.09
C VAL A 212 10.42 18.10 -13.83
N ALA A 213 9.49 19.01 -13.52
CA ALA A 213 9.39 20.31 -14.19
C ALA A 213 10.63 21.19 -13.99
N ARG A 214 11.34 21.03 -12.86
CA ARG A 214 12.59 21.74 -12.60
C ARG A 214 13.71 21.35 -13.57
N GLU A 215 13.73 20.10 -14.00
CA GLU A 215 14.70 19.55 -14.95
C GLU A 215 14.26 19.68 -16.43
N GLU A 216 13.30 20.57 -16.72
CA GLU A 216 12.72 20.79 -18.06
C GLU A 216 13.77 20.96 -19.16
N LYS A 217 14.91 21.60 -18.85
CA LYS A 217 16.00 21.81 -19.82
C LYS A 217 16.54 20.49 -20.37
N ALA A 218 16.65 19.47 -19.54
CA ALA A 218 17.10 18.14 -19.91
C ALA A 218 15.94 17.29 -20.44
N ASN A 219 14.87 17.15 -19.65
CA ASN A 219 13.82 16.18 -19.92
C ASN A 219 12.70 16.67 -20.87
N LYS A 220 12.63 17.96 -21.18
CA LYS A 220 11.61 18.61 -22.04
C LYS A 220 10.17 18.59 -21.48
N MET A 221 10.03 18.37 -20.18
CA MET A 221 8.75 18.24 -19.48
C MET A 221 8.52 19.42 -18.52
N GLY A 222 8.08 20.58 -19.04
CA GLY A 222 7.64 21.71 -18.20
C GLY A 222 6.33 21.47 -17.46
N THR A 223 5.93 22.41 -16.59
CA THR A 223 4.75 22.30 -15.70
C THR A 223 3.48 21.86 -16.42
N ARG A 224 3.18 22.51 -17.56
CA ARG A 224 2.00 22.21 -18.38
C ARG A 224 2.04 20.81 -18.99
N ASN A 225 3.21 20.37 -19.47
CA ASN A 225 3.37 19.03 -20.07
C ASN A 225 3.20 17.94 -19.01
N VAL A 226 3.77 18.15 -17.82
CA VAL A 226 3.64 17.24 -16.68
C VAL A 226 2.17 17.17 -16.22
N ALA A 227 1.51 18.32 -16.03
CA ALA A 227 0.11 18.37 -15.65
C ALA A 227 -0.79 17.64 -16.66
N MET A 228 -0.54 17.79 -17.96
CA MET A 228 -1.30 17.14 -19.03
C MET A 228 -1.21 15.62 -18.96
N VAL A 229 -0.03 15.05 -18.67
CA VAL A 229 0.13 13.59 -18.60
C VAL A 229 -0.39 12.99 -17.28
N PHE A 230 -0.44 13.77 -16.20
CA PHE A 230 -0.95 13.32 -14.91
C PHE A 230 -2.46 13.48 -14.75
N ALA A 231 -3.05 14.57 -15.26
CA ALA A 231 -4.47 14.87 -15.14
C ALA A 231 -5.41 13.66 -15.43
N PRO A 232 -5.27 12.92 -16.54
CA PRO A 232 -6.16 11.79 -16.84
C PRO A 232 -5.99 10.59 -15.90
N ASN A 233 -4.91 10.55 -15.12
CA ASN A 233 -4.67 9.49 -14.14
C ASN A 233 -5.16 9.88 -12.73
N MET A 234 -5.62 11.11 -12.51
CA MET A 234 -6.02 11.60 -11.19
C MET A 234 -7.52 11.47 -10.92
N THR A 235 -8.31 11.15 -11.95
CA THR A 235 -9.77 11.12 -11.91
C THR A 235 -10.35 9.87 -12.55
N GLN A 236 -11.56 9.48 -12.16
CA GLN A 236 -12.34 8.36 -12.69
C GLN A 236 -13.71 8.87 -13.14
N SER A 237 -13.74 9.76 -14.13
CA SER A 237 -15.01 10.32 -14.62
C SER A 237 -15.78 9.34 -15.50
N VAL A 238 -17.07 9.15 -15.22
CA VAL A 238 -17.95 8.18 -15.90
C VAL A 238 -18.67 8.76 -17.13
N ASP A 239 -18.92 10.07 -17.18
CA ASP A 239 -19.63 10.74 -18.29
C ASP A 239 -18.66 11.44 -19.27
N PRO A 240 -18.65 11.12 -20.58
CA PRO A 240 -17.67 11.64 -21.55
C PRO A 240 -17.63 13.17 -21.71
N LEU A 241 -18.77 13.86 -21.68
CA LEU A 241 -18.84 15.31 -21.90
C LEU A 241 -18.39 16.09 -20.67
N THR A 242 -18.78 15.62 -19.49
CA THR A 242 -18.35 16.17 -18.21
C THR A 242 -16.87 15.87 -17.98
N ALA A 243 -16.44 14.65 -18.33
CA ALA A 243 -15.05 14.21 -18.28
C ALA A 243 -14.12 15.15 -19.07
N LEU A 244 -14.49 15.50 -20.30
CA LEU A 244 -13.65 16.37 -21.14
C LEU A 244 -13.49 17.76 -20.54
N LYS A 245 -14.59 18.38 -20.10
CA LYS A 245 -14.56 19.71 -19.47
C LYS A 245 -13.77 19.67 -18.16
N TYR A 246 -14.02 18.67 -17.33
CA TYR A 246 -13.38 18.50 -16.04
C TYR A 246 -11.89 18.19 -16.19
N ALA A 247 -11.48 17.40 -17.19
CA ALA A 247 -10.08 17.06 -17.45
C ALA A 247 -9.22 18.30 -17.72
N VAL A 248 -9.73 19.27 -18.49
CA VAL A 248 -9.02 20.54 -18.73
C VAL A 248 -8.84 21.32 -17.42
N GLN A 249 -9.86 21.33 -16.56
CA GLN A 249 -9.80 22.02 -15.28
C GLN A 249 -8.83 21.34 -14.31
N VAL A 250 -8.84 20.01 -14.27
CA VAL A 250 -7.87 19.22 -13.49
C VAL A 250 -6.45 19.47 -13.97
N MET A 251 -6.22 19.53 -15.28
CA MET A 251 -4.91 19.90 -15.82
C MET A 251 -4.48 21.29 -15.36
N ASN A 252 -5.36 22.30 -15.43
CA ASN A 252 -5.05 23.65 -14.98
C ASN A 252 -4.79 23.72 -13.47
N LEU A 253 -5.60 23.02 -12.67
CA LEU A 253 -5.42 22.86 -11.22
C LEU A 253 -4.04 22.30 -10.90
N LEU A 254 -3.66 21.19 -11.54
CA LEU A 254 -2.35 20.57 -11.37
C LEU A 254 -1.22 21.52 -11.80
N ASN A 255 -1.36 22.20 -12.94
CA ASN A 255 -0.36 23.16 -13.40
C ASN A 255 -0.11 24.27 -12.37
N MET A 256 -1.18 24.87 -11.82
CA MET A 256 -1.07 25.90 -10.77
C MET A 256 -0.42 25.35 -9.49
N LEU A 257 -0.76 24.13 -9.07
CA LEU A 257 -0.13 23.50 -7.91
C LEU A 257 1.36 23.23 -8.11
N ILE A 258 1.77 22.81 -9.32
CA ILE A 258 3.18 22.60 -9.67
C ILE A 258 3.93 23.94 -9.68
N GLU A 259 3.38 24.98 -10.30
CA GLU A 259 3.98 26.33 -10.32
C GLU A 259 4.18 26.88 -8.90
N ARG A 260 3.16 26.73 -8.05
CA ARG A 260 3.24 27.08 -6.63
C ARG A 260 4.37 26.34 -5.91
N ALA A 261 4.48 25.03 -6.13
CA ALA A 261 5.53 24.22 -5.52
C ALA A 261 6.91 24.66 -5.99
N LEU A 262 7.09 24.95 -7.28
CA LEU A 262 8.35 25.48 -7.82
C LEU A 262 8.73 26.82 -7.20
N LYS A 263 7.77 27.75 -7.04
CA LYS A 263 8.01 29.05 -6.38
C LYS A 263 8.46 28.90 -4.93
N LYS A 264 7.86 27.99 -4.17
CA LYS A 264 8.26 27.70 -2.78
C LYS A 264 9.69 27.16 -2.67
N HIS A 265 10.22 26.57 -3.74
CA HIS A 265 11.57 26.00 -3.80
C HIS A 265 12.61 26.92 -4.45
N GLN A 266 12.22 28.12 -4.91
CA GLN A 266 13.21 29.11 -5.29
C GLN A 266 13.83 29.72 -4.02
N PRO A 267 15.17 29.72 -3.87
CA PRO A 267 15.79 30.46 -2.80
C PRO A 267 15.48 31.96 -3.00
N SER A 268 15.00 32.62 -1.94
CA SER A 268 14.85 34.07 -1.92
C SER A 268 16.17 34.72 -2.37
N PRO A 269 16.15 35.78 -3.19
CA PRO A 269 17.38 36.49 -3.52
C PRO A 269 18.04 37.00 -2.22
N PRO A 270 19.38 36.99 -2.12
CA PRO A 270 20.06 37.51 -0.94
C PRO A 270 19.72 39.00 -0.79
N ASP A 271 19.22 39.38 0.39
CA ASP A 271 19.01 40.77 0.77
C ASP A 271 20.34 41.54 0.63
N HIS A 272 20.42 42.42 -0.37
CA HIS A 272 21.50 43.39 -0.43
C HIS A 272 21.24 44.47 0.64
N PRO A 273 22.12 44.65 1.64
CA PRO A 273 21.99 45.78 2.56
C PRO A 273 22.24 47.08 1.77
N SER A 274 21.21 47.92 1.73
CA SER A 274 21.28 49.26 1.17
C SER A 274 22.29 50.12 1.94
N SER A 275 23.45 50.33 1.34
CA SER A 275 24.43 51.31 1.77
C SER A 275 24.01 52.71 1.29
N SER A 276 23.43 53.50 2.19
CA SER A 276 23.39 54.97 2.13
C SER A 276 22.89 55.45 3.49
N SER A 277 23.47 56.41 4.22
CA SER A 277 24.56 57.35 3.97
C SER A 277 24.74 58.09 5.31
N SER A 278 25.96 58.32 5.77
CA SER A 278 26.20 59.44 6.69
C SER A 278 27.48 60.14 6.31
N SER A 279 27.30 61.22 5.56
CA SER A 279 28.27 62.29 5.39
C SER A 279 28.31 63.09 6.70
N ALA A 280 29.45 63.12 7.36
CA ALA A 280 29.76 64.16 8.34
C ALA A 280 31.24 64.53 8.23
N ALA A 281 31.45 65.76 7.82
CA ALA A 281 32.72 66.42 7.59
C ALA A 281 33.52 66.60 8.89
N ALA A 282 34.85 66.45 8.80
CA ALA A 282 35.81 67.14 9.65
C ALA A 282 37.22 67.07 9.02
N ALA A 283 37.52 68.00 8.11
CA ALA A 283 38.90 68.34 7.78
C ALA A 283 39.31 69.55 8.64
N ARG A 284 40.37 69.35 9.43
CA ARG A 284 41.09 70.33 10.26
C ARG A 284 41.74 71.42 9.38
N PRO A 285 42.16 72.57 9.94
CA PRO A 285 43.35 72.63 10.80
C PRO A 285 43.07 72.85 12.30
#